data_AF-A0A8S2SML4-F1
#
_entry.id   AF-A0A8S2SML4-F1
#
_cell.length_a   1.000
_cell.length_b   1.000
_cell.length_c   1.000
_cell.angle_alpha   90.00
_cell.angle_beta   90.00
_cell.angle_gamma   90.00
#
_symmetry.space_group_name_H-M   'P 1'
#
loop_
_entity.id
_entity.type
_entity.pdbx_description
1 polymer ?
#
loop_
_entity_poly.entity_id
_entity_poly.type
_entity_poly.pdbx_seq_one_letter_code
_entity_poly.pdbx_strand_id
1 'polypeptide(L)'
;MPSDRFAPYPLPSHISHNEYRKNAKPIMEKRRRERINRSLEELKNLILDNATTNNVRSHKLEKADILEMTVKHLRTVYKQKLA
;
A
#
# COMPACT_ATOMS: atom_id res chain seq x y z
N MET A 1 42.38 2.64 1.79
CA MET A 1 41.36 3.61 2.25
C MET A 1 39.99 2.98 2.01
N PRO A 2 39.11 2.94 3.02
CA PRO A 2 38.21 1.81 3.26
C PRO A 2 36.89 1.87 2.50
N SER A 3 36.40 0.68 2.18
CA SER A 3 35.15 0.36 1.49
C SER A 3 33.94 0.41 2.44
N ASP A 4 33.60 1.60 2.94
CA ASP A 4 32.40 1.77 3.78
C ASP A 4 31.13 1.78 2.93
N ARG A 5 30.50 0.60 2.86
CA ARG A 5 29.25 0.29 2.13
C ARG A 5 27.99 0.99 2.70
N PHE A 6 28.18 1.89 3.68
CA PHE A 6 27.12 2.65 4.36
C PHE A 6 27.27 4.18 4.24
N ALA A 7 28.08 4.68 3.31
CA ALA A 7 28.10 6.11 3.04
C ALA A 7 26.79 6.55 2.34
N PRO A 8 26.05 7.54 2.87
CA PRO A 8 24.92 8.12 2.13
C PRO A 8 25.46 8.72 0.83
N TYR A 9 24.83 8.38 -0.30
CA TYR A 9 25.21 8.89 -1.62
C TYR A 9 25.44 10.41 -1.57
N PRO A 10 26.50 10.92 -2.23
CA PRO A 10 26.79 12.35 -2.20
C PRO A 10 25.60 13.12 -2.75
N LEU A 11 25.04 14.00 -1.91
CA LEU A 11 23.94 14.85 -2.29
C LEU A 11 24.41 15.83 -3.39
N PRO A 12 23.55 16.18 -4.35
CA PRO A 12 23.84 17.25 -5.30
C PRO A 12 24.25 18.52 -4.54
N SER A 13 25.37 19.13 -4.92
CA SER A 13 26.07 20.23 -4.23
C SER A 13 25.23 21.49 -3.95
N HIS A 14 24.00 21.55 -4.45
CA HIS A 14 23.09 22.69 -4.30
C HIS A 14 21.93 22.47 -3.32
N ILE A 15 21.76 21.27 -2.76
CA ILE A 15 20.62 20.96 -1.88
C ILE A 15 21.14 20.63 -0.48
N SER A 16 20.76 21.44 0.50
CA SER A 16 21.09 21.18 1.90
C SER A 16 20.48 19.84 2.36
N HIS A 17 21.20 19.08 3.19
CA HIS A 17 20.69 17.84 3.79
C HIS A 17 19.33 18.06 4.52
N ASN A 18 19.09 19.28 5.02
CA ASN A 18 17.82 19.67 5.62
C ASN A 18 16.70 19.82 4.56
N GLU A 19 16.99 20.38 3.39
CA GLU A 19 16.05 20.48 2.27
C GLU A 19 15.73 19.12 1.65
N TYR A 20 16.73 18.24 1.50
CA TYR A 20 16.48 16.86 1.07
C TYR A 20 15.57 16.12 2.06
N ARG A 21 15.80 16.25 3.38
CA ARG A 21 14.93 15.66 4.39
C ARG A 21 13.54 16.31 4.44
N LYS A 22 13.43 17.61 4.15
CA LYS A 22 12.14 18.33 4.11
C LYS A 22 11.33 18.03 2.84
N ASN A 23 11.99 17.78 1.71
CA ASN A 23 11.35 17.60 0.40
C ASN A 23 11.20 16.12 0.00
N ALA A 24 12.13 15.23 0.38
CA ALA A 24 12.04 13.80 0.08
C ALA A 24 11.02 13.07 0.96
N LYS A 25 10.86 13.47 2.22
CA LYS A 25 9.84 12.89 3.14
C LYS A 25 8.40 13.01 2.61
N PRO A 26 7.91 14.19 2.15
CA PRO A 26 6.56 14.30 1.60
C PRO A 26 6.40 13.54 0.27
N ILE A 27 7.44 13.46 -0.55
CA ILE A 27 7.40 12.69 -1.82
C ILE A 27 7.33 11.19 -1.55
N MET A 28 8.15 10.69 -0.61
CA MET A 28 8.14 9.28 -0.20
C MET A 28 6.81 8.89 0.45
N GLU A 29 6.24 9.78 1.27
CA GLU A 29 4.93 9.57 1.86
C GLU A 29 3.80 9.59 0.81
N LYS A 30 3.88 10.46 -0.20
CA LYS A 30 2.95 10.47 -1.34
C LYS A 30 2.99 9.13 -2.10
N ARG A 31 4.20 8.65 -2.46
CA ARG A 31 4.37 7.34 -3.11
C ARG A 31 3.87 6.19 -2.24
N ARG A 32 4.10 6.25 -0.93
CA ARG A 32 3.58 5.25 0.03
C ARG A 32 2.04 5.24 0.04
N ARG A 33 1.40 6.42 0.08
CA ARG A 33 -0.06 6.56 0.05
C ARG A 33 -0.65 6.06 -1.27
N GLU A 34 -0.03 6.39 -2.40
CA GLU A 34 -0.45 5.89 -3.72
C GLU A 34 -0.37 4.36 -3.78
N ARG A 35 0.71 3.76 -3.28
CA ARG A 35 0.82 2.29 -3.20
C ARG A 35 -0.28 1.67 -2.35
N ILE A 36 -0.54 2.22 -1.16
CA ILE A 36 -1.61 1.73 -0.28
C ILE A 36 -2.98 1.85 -0.95
N ASN A 37 -3.28 2.98 -1.57
CA ASN A 37 -4.55 3.19 -2.26
C ASN A 37 -4.71 2.24 -3.46
N ARG A 38 -3.64 1.99 -4.24
CA ARG A 38 -3.68 1.00 -5.33
C ARG A 38 -3.98 -0.39 -4.81
N SER A 39 -3.29 -0.83 -3.76
CA SER A 39 -3.55 -2.14 -3.15
C SER A 39 -4.98 -2.24 -2.60
N LEU A 40 -5.53 -1.17 -2.01
CA LEU A 40 -6.93 -1.16 -1.55
C LEU A 40 -7.93 -1.27 -2.72
N GLU A 41 -7.67 -0.61 -3.85
CA GLU A 41 -8.54 -0.72 -5.04
C GLU A 41 -8.46 -2.12 -5.65
N GLU A 42 -7.25 -2.71 -5.74
CA GLU A 42 -7.07 -4.09 -6.20
C GLU A 42 -7.78 -5.09 -5.30
N LEU A 43 -7.65 -4.96 -3.98
CA LEU A 43 -8.35 -5.81 -3.02
C LEU A 43 -9.87 -5.69 -3.18
N LYS A 44 -10.38 -4.48 -3.33
CA LYS A 44 -11.80 -4.23 -3.58
C LYS A 44 -12.28 -4.95 -4.84
N ASN A 45 -11.54 -4.83 -5.95
CA ASN A 45 -11.91 -5.49 -7.21
C ASN A 45 -11.88 -7.02 -7.08
N LEU A 46 -10.82 -7.59 -6.49
CA LEU A 46 -10.71 -9.03 -6.27
C LEU A 46 -11.86 -9.59 -5.42
N ILE A 47 -12.27 -8.83 -4.38
CA ILE A 47 -13.37 -9.22 -3.52
C ILE A 47 -14.71 -9.09 -4.24
N LEU A 48 -14.93 -8.03 -5.04
CA LEU A 48 -16.13 -7.87 -5.87
C LEU A 48 -16.24 -8.97 -6.94
N ASP A 49 -15.13 -9.34 -7.58
CA ASP A 49 -15.09 -10.36 -8.63
C ASP A 49 -15.35 -11.77 -8.06
N ASN A 50 -14.81 -12.08 -6.87
CA ASN A 50 -15.00 -13.39 -6.24
C ASN A 50 -16.30 -13.50 -5.45
N ALA A 51 -16.79 -12.39 -4.89
CA ALA A 51 -18.06 -12.35 -4.21
C ALA A 51 -19.15 -12.00 -5.23
N THR A 52 -19.82 -13.02 -5.75
CA THR A 52 -21.11 -12.92 -6.48
C THR A 52 -22.24 -12.22 -5.70
N THR A 53 -21.91 -11.64 -4.55
CA THR A 53 -22.79 -10.88 -3.68
C THR A 53 -23.11 -9.54 -4.33
N ASN A 54 -24.26 -9.52 -5.01
CA ASN A 54 -25.02 -8.37 -5.50
C ASN A 54 -25.31 -7.26 -4.45
N ASN A 55 -24.69 -7.29 -3.26
CA ASN A 55 -25.09 -6.46 -2.13
C ASN A 55 -24.19 -5.23 -1.89
N VAL A 56 -23.12 -5.08 -2.66
CA VAL A 56 -22.18 -3.99 -2.45
C VAL A 56 -22.11 -3.13 -3.69
N ARG A 57 -22.94 -2.10 -3.73
CA ARG A 57 -22.84 -1.01 -4.70
C ARG A 57 -21.39 -0.50 -4.68
N SER A 58 -20.61 -0.85 -5.70
CA SER A 58 -19.13 -0.76 -5.72
C SER A 58 -18.56 0.64 -5.50
N HIS A 59 -19.41 1.67 -5.50
CA HIS A 59 -19.03 3.06 -5.27
C HIS A 59 -19.06 3.52 -3.81
N LYS A 60 -19.59 2.75 -2.85
CA LYS A 60 -19.75 3.20 -1.45
C LYS A 60 -19.00 2.39 -0.40
N LEU A 61 -18.12 1.49 -0.80
CA LEU A 61 -17.28 0.77 0.16
C LEU A 61 -16.30 1.72 0.83
N GLU A 62 -16.39 1.84 2.15
CA GLU A 62 -15.40 2.57 2.92
C GLU A 62 -14.10 1.76 3.01
N LYS A 63 -12.98 2.42 3.31
CA LYS A 63 -11.68 1.73 3.42
C LYS A 63 -11.69 0.65 4.51
N ALA A 64 -12.47 0.85 5.58
CA ALA A 64 -12.67 -0.13 6.64
C ALA A 64 -13.40 -1.37 6.12
N ASP A 65 -14.47 -1.19 5.35
CA ASP A 65 -15.24 -2.29 4.75
C ASP A 65 -14.38 -3.14 3.81
N ILE A 66 -13.58 -2.50 2.95
CA ILE A 66 -12.67 -3.19 2.03
C ILE A 66 -11.71 -4.09 2.81
N LEU A 67 -11.12 -3.58 3.89
CA LEU A 67 -10.20 -4.34 4.74
C LEU A 67 -10.93 -5.50 5.45
N GLU A 68 -12.10 -5.25 6.01
CA GLU A 68 -12.89 -6.27 6.72
C GLU A 68 -13.32 -7.40 5.79
N MET A 69 -13.89 -7.06 4.62
CA MET A 69 -14.30 -8.04 3.63
C MET A 69 -13.12 -8.87 3.12
N THR A 70 -11.96 -8.23 2.91
CA THR A 70 -10.73 -8.92 2.51
C THR A 70 -10.29 -9.92 3.57
N VAL A 71 -10.24 -9.53 4.84
CA VAL A 71 -9.86 -10.43 5.94
C VAL A 71 -10.83 -11.60 6.06
N LYS A 72 -12.14 -11.35 5.93
CA LYS A 72 -13.15 -12.41 5.96
C LYS A 72 -12.96 -13.40 4.82
N HIS A 73 -12.73 -12.90 3.60
CA HIS A 73 -12.46 -13.76 2.44
C HIS A 73 -11.19 -14.58 2.62
N LEU A 74 -10.09 -13.98 3.08
CA LEU A 74 -8.83 -14.68 3.35
C LEU A 74 -9.01 -15.78 4.40
N ARG A 75 -9.79 -15.54 5.47
CA ARG A 75 -10.12 -16.59 6.46
C ARG A 75 -10.91 -17.73 5.84
N THR A 76 -11.86 -17.45 4.97
CA THR A 76 -12.63 -18.48 4.25
C THR A 76 -11.73 -19.31 3.34
N VAL A 77 -10.89 -18.66 2.53
CA VAL A 77 -9.93 -19.34 1.63
C VAL A 77 -8.96 -20.20 2.43
N TYR A 78 -8.43 -19.69 3.54
CA TYR A 78 -7.50 -20.44 4.38
C TYR A 78 -8.17 -21.67 5.02
N LYS A 79 -9.45 -21.56 5.45
CA LYS A 79 -10.23 -22.69 5.94
C LYS A 79 -10.52 -23.72 4.86
N GLN A 80 -10.86 -23.28 3.64
CA GLN A 80 -11.10 -24.19 2.51
C GLN A 80 -9.83 -24.94 2.09
N LYS A 81 -8.65 -24.33 2.22
CA LYS A 81 -7.37 -24.97 1.88
C LYS A 81 -6.87 -25.96 2.95
N LEU A 82 -7.40 -25.87 4.17
CA LEU A 82 -7.07 -26.75 5.30
C LEU A 82 -8.08 -27.90 5.48
N ALA A 83 -9.18 -27.90 4.72
CA ALA A 83 -10.16 -28.98 4.63
C ALA A 83 -9.86 -29.85 3.42
#